data_AF-N6Y1Z8-F1
#
_entry.id   AF-N6Y1Z8-F1
#
_cell.length_a   1.000
_cell.length_b   1.000
_cell.length_c   1.000
_cell.angle_alpha   90.00
_cell.angle_beta   90.00
_cell.angle_gamma   90.00
#
_symmetry.space_group_name_H-M   'P 1'
#
loop_
_entity.id
_entity.type
_entity.pdbx_description
1 polymer ?
#
loop_
_entity_poly.entity_id
_entity_poly.type
_entity_poly.pdbx_seq_one_letter_code
_entity_poly.pdbx_strand_id
1 'polypeptide(L)'
;MVDSSHAAAQAPHVAASAAFVLVGGEPCRVPAEPDRLGHGSRVGDSLLHCVPQAELLVAQVFRERLTTSAAQVAAAIDWLVDGGARLINLSLGLREPRPVLAAACARALAAGVVLCASA
;
A
#
# COMPACT_ATOMS: atom_id res chain seq x y z
N MET A 1 3.67 -2.69 0.18
CA MET A 1 2.29 -3.15 -0.04
C MET A 1 1.31 -2.03 0.25
N VAL A 2 0.18 -1.99 -0.45
CA VAL A 2 -0.89 -1.01 -0.28
C VAL A 2 -2.15 -1.73 0.20
N ASP A 3 -2.55 -1.54 1.45
CA ASP A 3 -3.65 -2.31 2.07
C ASP A 3 -4.24 -1.67 3.35
N SER A 4 -4.75 -2.46 4.30
CA SER A 4 -5.41 -2.04 5.55
C SER A 4 -4.51 -1.93 6.77
N SER A 5 -3.18 -2.00 6.57
CA SER A 5 -2.10 -2.07 7.58
C SER A 5 -1.55 -3.50 7.75
N HIS A 6 -0.94 -3.81 8.89
CA HIS A 6 -0.28 -5.08 9.19
C HIS A 6 -0.62 -5.57 10.61
N ALA A 7 -0.41 -6.86 10.86
CA ALA A 7 -0.54 -7.46 12.18
C ALA A 7 0.65 -7.09 13.09
N ALA A 8 0.42 -7.08 14.41
CA ALA A 8 1.47 -6.83 15.39
C ALA A 8 2.61 -7.87 15.32
N ALA A 9 2.27 -9.14 15.05
CA ALA A 9 3.26 -10.22 14.89
C ALA A 9 4.20 -10.00 13.68
N GLN A 10 3.79 -9.18 12.71
CA GLN A 10 4.59 -8.88 11.52
C GLN A 10 5.57 -7.73 11.76
N ALA A 11 5.48 -7.01 12.88
CA ALA A 11 6.31 -5.84 13.19
C ALA A 11 7.83 -6.05 12.98
N PRO A 12 8.43 -7.22 13.30
CA PRO A 12 9.85 -7.46 13.02
C PRO A 12 10.23 -7.40 11.53
N HIS A 13 9.27 -7.59 10.63
CA HIS A 13 9.47 -7.53 9.18
C HIS A 13 9.02 -6.20 8.58
N VAL A 14 8.47 -5.27 9.37
CA VAL A 14 7.96 -3.98 8.87
C VAL A 14 8.98 -2.89 9.11
N ALA A 15 9.60 -2.41 8.04
CA ALA A 15 10.58 -1.32 8.08
C ALA A 15 9.92 0.04 8.33
N ALA A 16 8.79 0.24 7.67
CA ALA A 16 8.02 1.47 7.78
C ALA A 16 6.55 1.22 7.47
N SER A 17 5.69 1.94 8.18
CA SER A 17 4.26 2.00 7.87
C SER A 17 3.76 3.44 7.91
N ALA A 18 2.80 3.74 7.04
CA ALA A 18 2.14 5.03 6.98
C ALA A 18 0.72 4.88 6.43
N ALA A 19 -0.21 5.72 6.89
CA ALA A 19 -1.55 5.79 6.34
C ALA A 19 -1.71 6.99 5.41
N PHE A 20 -2.60 6.85 4.43
CA PHE A 20 -2.94 7.88 3.46
C PHE A 20 -4.43 8.19 3.57
N VAL A 21 -4.75 9.40 4.00
CA VAL A 21 -6.13 9.88 4.21
C VAL A 21 -6.41 11.09 3.32
N LEU A 22 -7.68 11.37 3.03
CA LEU A 22 -8.05 12.61 2.37
C LEU A 22 -8.31 13.71 3.41
N VAL A 23 -7.58 14.82 3.30
CA VAL A 23 -7.80 16.04 4.09
C VAL A 23 -8.07 17.17 3.10
N GLY A 24 -9.28 17.73 3.12
CA GLY A 24 -9.67 18.77 2.17
C GLY A 24 -9.67 18.30 0.69
N GLY A 25 -9.79 17.00 0.44
CA GLY A 25 -9.74 16.41 -0.90
C GLY A 25 -8.34 15.99 -1.38
N GLU A 26 -7.29 16.35 -0.62
CA GLU A 26 -5.91 16.02 -0.95
C GLU A 26 -5.39 14.83 -0.12
N PRO A 27 -4.57 13.93 -0.69
CA PRO A 27 -3.98 12.84 0.05
C PRO A 27 -2.91 13.35 1.02
N CYS A 28 -3.07 13.04 2.30
CA CYS A 28 -2.15 13.38 3.36
C CYS A 28 -1.60 12.11 4.01
N ARG A 29 -0.28 12.09 4.23
CA ARG A 29 0.40 11.03 4.98
C ARG A 29 0.23 11.27 6.48
N VAL A 30 -0.28 10.26 7.18
CA VAL A 30 -0.43 10.24 8.63
C VAL A 30 0.16 8.94 9.20
N PRO A 31 0.38 8.82 10.51
CA PRO A 31 0.80 7.56 11.12
C PRO A 31 -0.20 6.42 10.79
N ALA A 32 0.32 5.23 10.51
CA ALA A 32 -0.51 4.06 10.33
C ALA A 32 -1.15 3.62 11.65
N GLU A 33 -2.33 3.03 11.55
CA GLU A 33 -3.04 2.40 12.66
C GLU A 33 -3.00 0.88 12.54
N PRO A 34 -3.31 0.14 13.63
CA PRO A 34 -3.46 -1.30 13.58
C PRO A 34 -4.47 -1.74 12.51
N ASP A 35 -4.21 -2.88 11.88
CA ASP A 35 -5.12 -3.45 10.89
C ASP A 35 -6.42 -3.96 11.52
N ARG A 36 -7.47 -3.14 11.45
CA ARG A 36 -8.81 -3.50 11.96
C ARG A 36 -9.62 -4.36 10.98
N LEU A 37 -9.24 -4.39 9.71
CA LEU A 37 -9.95 -5.14 8.67
C LEU A 37 -9.37 -6.54 8.48
N GLY A 38 -8.13 -6.77 8.94
CA GLY A 38 -7.40 -8.03 8.84
C GLY A 38 -6.95 -8.37 7.42
N HIS A 39 -7.25 -7.53 6.43
CA HIS A 39 -6.94 -7.80 5.03
C HIS A 39 -5.44 -7.65 4.77
N GLY A 40 -4.86 -6.51 5.16
CA GLY A 40 -3.44 -6.24 5.04
C GLY A 40 -2.59 -7.22 5.86
N SER A 41 -3.06 -7.66 7.03
CA SER A 41 -2.42 -8.71 7.81
C SER A 41 -2.32 -10.02 7.01
N ARG A 42 -3.42 -10.47 6.38
CA ARG A 42 -3.41 -11.70 5.55
C ARG A 42 -2.52 -11.58 4.31
N VAL A 43 -2.50 -10.41 3.69
CA VAL A 43 -1.60 -10.13 2.56
C VAL A 43 -0.15 -10.18 3.03
N GLY A 44 0.17 -9.57 4.17
CA GLY A 44 1.49 -9.63 4.80
C GLY A 44 1.91 -11.07 5.10
N ASP A 45 1.02 -11.90 5.66
CA ASP A 45 1.31 -13.30 5.95
C ASP A 45 1.60 -14.09 4.67
N SER A 46 0.85 -13.83 3.60
CA SER A 46 1.07 -14.48 2.30
C SER A 46 2.42 -14.07 1.69
N LEU A 47 2.77 -12.79 1.76
CA LEU A 47 4.06 -12.29 1.28
C LEU A 47 5.23 -12.91 2.06
N LEU A 48 5.14 -12.91 3.39
CA LEU A 48 6.17 -13.45 4.27
C LEU A 48 6.24 -14.99 4.20
N HIS A 49 5.14 -15.68 3.88
CA HIS A 49 5.18 -17.11 3.61
C HIS A 49 6.00 -17.43 2.36
N CYS A 50 5.78 -16.67 1.28
CA CYS A 50 6.53 -16.85 0.03
C CYS A 50 7.98 -16.36 0.12
N VAL A 51 8.21 -15.26 0.84
CA VAL A 51 9.53 -14.62 0.99
C VAL A 51 9.74 -14.24 2.47
N PRO A 52 10.19 -15.18 3.32
CA PRO A 52 10.33 -14.95 4.75
C PRO A 52 11.33 -13.86 5.14
N GLN A 53 12.27 -13.55 4.27
CA GLN A 53 13.29 -12.50 4.47
C GLN A 53 12.85 -11.15 3.90
N ALA A 54 11.61 -11.02 3.42
CA ALA A 54 11.13 -9.77 2.86
C ALA A 54 10.98 -8.71 3.97
N GLU A 55 11.43 -7.51 3.64
CA GLU A 55 11.20 -6.31 4.43
C GLU A 55 9.97 -5.59 3.87
N LEU A 56 9.00 -5.31 4.73
CA LEU A 56 7.70 -4.76 4.37
C LEU A 56 7.67 -3.25 4.59
N LEU A 57 7.32 -2.53 3.52
CA LEU A 57 6.81 -1.17 3.58
C LEU A 57 5.29 -1.20 3.47
N VAL A 58 4.57 -0.71 4.47
CA VAL A 58 3.12 -0.86 4.58
C VAL A 58 2.42 0.49 4.42
N ALA A 59 1.81 0.71 3.25
CA ALA A 59 0.98 1.87 3.00
C ALA A 59 -0.49 1.53 3.28
N GLN A 60 -1.03 2.07 4.38
CA GLN A 60 -2.41 1.88 4.78
C GLN A 60 -3.34 2.84 4.04
N VAL A 61 -4.16 2.32 3.14
CA VAL A 61 -5.19 3.07 2.39
C VAL A 61 -6.61 2.68 2.76
N PHE A 62 -6.77 1.51 3.39
CA PHE A 62 -8.02 1.07 4.01
C PHE A 62 -7.91 1.21 5.52
N ARG A 63 -8.91 1.81 6.16
CA ARG A 63 -8.92 2.01 7.62
C ARG A 63 -10.12 1.31 8.22
N GLU A 64 -11.25 1.99 8.31
CA GLU A 64 -12.48 1.43 8.90
C GLU A 64 -13.31 0.62 7.90
N ARG A 65 -13.10 0.84 6.60
CA ARG A 65 -13.82 0.20 5.50
C ARG A 65 -12.85 -0.08 4.36
N LEU A 66 -13.18 -1.08 3.53
CA LEU A 66 -12.48 -1.41 2.28
C LEU A 66 -12.83 -0.42 1.16
N THR A 67 -12.70 0.87 1.46
CA THR A 67 -12.97 1.98 0.55
C THR A 67 -11.77 2.92 0.56
N THR A 68 -11.31 3.30 -0.62
CA THR A 68 -10.19 4.22 -0.81
C THR A 68 -10.41 5.05 -2.07
N SER A 69 -9.58 6.06 -2.29
CA SER A 69 -9.58 6.89 -3.49
C SER A 69 -8.34 6.67 -4.34
N ALA A 70 -8.44 6.96 -5.62
CA ALA A 70 -7.29 6.91 -6.53
C ALA A 70 -6.15 7.84 -6.08
N ALA A 71 -6.47 8.98 -5.48
CA ALA A 71 -5.47 9.92 -4.97
C ALA A 71 -4.70 9.34 -3.76
N GLN A 72 -5.39 8.68 -2.82
CA GLN A 72 -4.74 7.99 -1.71
C GLN A 72 -3.82 6.85 -2.20
N VAL A 73 -4.29 6.04 -3.15
CA VAL A 73 -3.49 4.94 -3.72
C VAL A 73 -2.28 5.48 -4.50
N ALA A 74 -2.45 6.56 -5.26
CA ALA A 74 -1.34 7.20 -5.98
C ALA A 74 -0.26 7.69 -5.00
N ALA A 75 -0.64 8.41 -3.95
CA ALA A 75 0.29 8.88 -2.92
C ALA A 75 0.97 7.72 -2.16
N ALA A 76 0.24 6.64 -1.91
CA ALA A 76 0.79 5.42 -1.32
C ALA A 76 1.84 4.77 -2.23
N ILE A 77 1.58 4.69 -3.54
CA ILE A 77 2.55 4.16 -4.52
C ILE A 77 3.82 5.03 -4.52
N ASP A 78 3.67 6.35 -4.63
CA ASP A 78 4.82 7.26 -4.65
C ASP A 78 5.67 7.11 -3.38
N TRP A 79 5.03 7.05 -2.20
CA TRP A 79 5.75 6.84 -0.94
C TRP A 79 6.49 5.51 -0.86
N LEU A 80 5.90 4.44 -1.42
CA LEU A 80 6.57 3.13 -1.47
C LEU A 80 7.78 3.16 -2.41
N VAL A 81 7.66 3.83 -3.56
CA VAL A 81 8.78 4.02 -4.50
C VAL A 81 9.91 4.80 -3.83
N ASP A 82 9.59 5.92 -3.17
CA ASP A 82 10.56 6.74 -2.43
C ASP A 82 11.20 5.96 -1.27
N GLY A 83 10.45 5.04 -0.66
CA GLY A 83 10.93 4.13 0.37
C GLY A 83 11.82 2.99 -0.16
N GLY A 84 12.05 2.90 -1.46
CA GLY A 84 12.90 1.88 -2.07
C GLY A 84 12.20 0.53 -2.33
N ALA A 85 10.86 0.51 -2.38
CA ALA A 85 10.13 -0.72 -2.69
C ALA A 85 10.55 -1.28 -4.06
N ARG A 86 10.91 -2.56 -4.10
CA ARG A 86 11.23 -3.28 -5.35
C ARG A 86 10.00 -3.93 -5.98
N LEU A 87 9.02 -4.26 -5.15
CA LEU A 87 7.72 -4.79 -5.52
C LEU A 87 6.64 -4.11 -4.70
N ILE A 88 5.55 -3.70 -5.37
CA ILE A 88 4.36 -3.16 -4.72
C ILE A 88 3.18 -4.09 -5.04
N ASN A 89 2.69 -4.77 -4.02
CA ASN A 89 1.43 -5.50 -4.06
C ASN A 89 0.24 -4.55 -3.78
N LEU A 90 -0.74 -4.55 -4.68
CA LEU A 90 -1.97 -3.78 -4.68
C LEU A 90 -3.16 -4.76 -4.66
N SER A 91 -3.57 -5.20 -3.47
CA SER A 91 -4.75 -6.08 -3.33
C SER A 91 -6.04 -5.26 -3.32
N LEU A 92 -6.23 -4.45 -4.38
CA LEU A 92 -7.38 -3.57 -4.59
C LEU A 92 -7.64 -3.38 -6.09
N GLY A 93 -8.88 -3.08 -6.42
CA GLY A 93 -9.29 -2.67 -7.76
C GLY A 93 -10.05 -1.35 -7.72
N LEU A 94 -9.87 -0.52 -8.75
CA LEU A 94 -10.72 0.65 -8.97
C LEU A 94 -11.70 0.35 -10.11
N ARG A 95 -12.96 0.79 -9.93
CA ARG A 95 -14.04 0.56 -10.91
C ARG A 95 -13.79 1.22 -12.27
N GLU A 96 -13.00 2.29 -12.28
CA GLU A 96 -12.75 3.10 -13.46
C GLU A 96 -11.29 3.55 -13.47
N PRO A 97 -10.68 3.68 -14.66
CA PRO A 97 -9.34 4.25 -14.79
C PRO A 97 -9.33 5.69 -14.28
N ARG A 98 -8.23 6.08 -13.61
CA ARG A 98 -8.03 7.41 -13.05
C ARG A 98 -6.65 7.92 -13.45
N PRO A 99 -6.54 9.09 -14.12
CA PRO A 99 -5.27 9.60 -14.61
C PRO A 99 -4.18 9.71 -13.52
N VAL A 100 -4.57 10.12 -12.31
CA VAL A 100 -3.65 10.25 -11.17
C VAL A 100 -3.00 8.91 -10.79
N LEU A 101 -3.79 7.82 -10.77
CA LEU A 101 -3.28 6.49 -10.45
C LEU A 101 -2.42 5.96 -11.60
N ALA A 102 -2.86 6.15 -12.84
CA ALA A 102 -2.09 5.75 -14.02
C ALA A 102 -0.70 6.41 -14.04
N ALA A 103 -0.63 7.70 -13.70
CA ALA A 103 0.63 8.43 -13.60
C ALA A 103 1.54 7.89 -12.47
N ALA A 104 0.98 7.55 -11.31
CA ALA A 104 1.75 6.94 -10.21
C ALA A 104 2.28 5.55 -10.59
N CYS A 105 1.46 4.72 -11.23
CA CYS A 105 1.91 3.43 -11.76
C CYS A 105 3.04 3.61 -12.78
N ALA A 106 2.92 4.58 -13.69
CA ALA A 106 3.96 4.87 -14.68
C ALA A 106 5.27 5.30 -14.03
N ARG A 107 5.22 6.15 -12.98
CA ARG A 107 6.41 6.53 -12.21
C ARG A 107 7.06 5.34 -11.52
N ALA A 108 6.27 4.47 -10.88
CA ALA A 108 6.78 3.27 -10.22
C ALA A 108 7.48 2.33 -11.22
N LEU A 109 6.87 2.10 -12.39
CA LEU A 109 7.46 1.28 -13.45
C LEU A 109 8.75 1.92 -14.00
N ALA A 110 8.77 3.24 -14.19
CA ALA A 110 9.96 3.96 -14.63
C ALA A 110 11.12 3.88 -13.61
N ALA A 111 10.79 3.77 -12.31
CA ALA A 111 11.76 3.52 -11.24
C ALA A 111 12.20 2.04 -11.12
N GLY A 112 11.72 1.16 -12.00
CA GLY A 112 12.07 -0.27 -12.00
C GLY A 112 11.34 -1.09 -10.93
N VAL A 113 10.22 -0.57 -10.41
CA VAL A 113 9.39 -1.26 -9.40
C VAL A 113 8.40 -2.19 -10.08
N VAL A 114 8.28 -3.42 -9.58
CA VAL A 114 7.28 -4.38 -10.05
C VAL A 114 5.94 -4.08 -9.38
N LEU A 115 4.87 -3.89 -10.16
CA LEU A 115 3.51 -3.74 -9.66
C LEU A 115 2.75 -5.06 -9.84
N CYS A 116 2.18 -5.57 -8.74
CA CYS A 116 1.28 -6.72 -8.76
C CYS A 116 -0.09 -6.28 -8.24
N ALA A 117 -1.16 -6.55 -9.00
CA ALA A 117 -2.52 -6.17 -8.64
C ALA A 117 -3.49 -7.33 -8.85
N SER A 118 -4.57 -7.35 -8.07
CA SER A 118 -5.69 -8.27 -8.33
C SER A 118 -6.41 -7.87 -9.61
N ALA A 119 -6.82 -8.87 -10.39
CA ALA A 119 -7.73 -8.70 -11.53
C ALA A 119 -9.18 -8.47 -11.06
#